data_AF-A0A2S9FX52-F1
#
_entry.id   AF-A0A2S9FX52-F1
#
_cell.length_a   1.000
_cell.length_b   1.000
_cell.length_c   1.000
_cell.angle_alpha   90.00
_cell.angle_beta   90.00
_cell.angle_gamma   90.00
#
_symmetry.space_group_name_H-M   'P 1'
#
loop_
_entity.id
_entity.type
_entity.pdbx_description
1 polymer ?
#
loop_
_entity_poly.entity_id
_entity_poly.type
_entity_poly.pdbx_seq_one_letter_code
_entity_poly.pdbx_strand_id
1 'polypeptide(L)'
;FDAVELHFGHLYLPSSFLSPLINRRKDGYGGSIDNRSRLVREVAERVREVVGDQIAVIAKLDMDDGLPGSIWIDEALRTAQLLDA
;
A
#
# COMPACT_ATOMS: atom_id res chain seq x y z
N PHE A 1 19.88 -12.00 3.01
CA PHE A 1 18.82 -11.95 1.98
C PHE A 1 19.17 -10.84 1.03
N ASP A 2 18.92 -11.01 -0.26
CA ASP A 2 19.21 -9.98 -1.28
C ASP A 2 17.99 -9.08 -1.55
N ALA A 3 16.85 -9.42 -0.98
CA ALA A 3 15.61 -8.67 -1.08
C ALA A 3 14.74 -8.79 0.17
N VAL A 4 13.87 -7.81 0.37
CA VAL A 4 12.74 -7.84 1.30
C VAL A 4 11.45 -7.53 0.54
N GLU A 5 10.39 -8.29 0.82
CA GLU A 5 9.05 -8.03 0.27
C GLU A 5 8.17 -7.36 1.34
N LEU A 6 7.61 -6.21 0.99
CA LEU A 6 6.58 -5.51 1.73
C LEU A 6 5.22 -6.07 1.34
N HIS A 7 4.59 -6.78 2.27
CA HIS A 7 3.31 -7.41 2.02
C HIS A 7 2.16 -6.39 2.20
N PHE A 8 1.76 -5.76 1.09
CA PHE A 8 0.64 -4.82 1.02
C PHE A 8 -0.59 -5.45 0.35
N GLY A 9 -0.83 -6.72 0.67
CA GLY A 9 -1.88 -7.51 0.04
C GLY A 9 -2.72 -8.33 1.02
N HIS A 10 -3.71 -9.03 0.47
CA HIS A 10 -4.57 -10.00 1.12
C HIS A 10 -5.34 -9.48 2.35
N LEU A 11 -5.76 -8.21 2.34
CA LEU A 11 -6.51 -7.57 3.44
C LEU A 11 -5.81 -7.63 4.82
N TYR A 12 -4.50 -7.93 4.86
CA TYR A 12 -3.69 -7.71 6.06
C TYR A 12 -3.58 -6.21 6.35
N LEU A 13 -2.90 -5.84 7.45
CA LEU A 13 -2.87 -4.47 7.94
C LEU A 13 -2.65 -3.41 6.83
N PRO A 14 -1.64 -3.49 5.95
CA PRO A 14 -1.44 -2.45 4.96
C PRO A 14 -2.53 -2.45 3.86
N SER A 15 -2.94 -3.62 3.35
CA SER A 15 -4.04 -3.75 2.38
C SER A 15 -5.39 -3.30 2.97
N SER A 16 -5.61 -3.50 4.27
CA SER A 16 -6.81 -3.04 4.97
C SER A 16 -6.94 -1.51 5.00
N PHE A 17 -5.81 -0.79 4.96
CA PHE A 17 -5.81 0.68 4.80
C PHE A 17 -6.17 1.09 3.39
N LEU A 18 -5.75 0.30 2.40
CA LEU A 18 -6.07 0.51 0.99
C LEU A 18 -7.53 0.20 0.67
N SER A 19 -8.20 -0.68 1.41
CA SER A 19 -9.62 -0.99 1.18
C SER A 19 -10.56 0.14 1.68
N PRO A 20 -11.40 0.75 0.83
CA PRO A 20 -12.46 1.67 1.27
C PRO A 20 -13.59 0.95 2.01
N LEU A 21 -13.73 -0.37 1.85
CA LEU A 21 -14.69 -1.18 2.59
C LEU A 21 -14.34 -1.24 4.08
N ILE A 22 -13.04 -1.42 4.38
CA ILE A 22 -12.50 -1.58 5.73
C ILE A 22 -12.06 -0.23 6.33
N ASN A 23 -11.27 0.55 5.61
CA ASN A 23 -10.77 1.83 6.08
C ASN A 23 -11.77 2.96 5.86
N ARG A 24 -12.59 3.21 6.89
CA ARG A 24 -13.58 4.29 6.94
C ARG A 24 -13.14 5.48 7.79
N ARG A 25 -11.82 5.64 7.98
CA ARG A 25 -11.27 6.76 8.76
C ARG A 25 -11.59 8.09 8.07
N LYS A 26 -11.65 9.16 8.88
CA LYS A 26 -11.91 10.54 8.43
C LYS A 26 -10.71 11.46 8.61
N ASP A 27 -9.56 10.90 8.99
CA ASP A 27 -8.30 11.62 9.14
C ASP A 27 -7.44 11.48 7.88
N GLY A 28 -6.17 11.91 7.97
CA GLY A 28 -5.22 11.85 6.85
C GLY A 28 -4.85 10.45 6.35
N TYR A 29 -5.36 9.39 6.99
CA TYR A 29 -5.13 7.99 6.60
C TYR A 29 -6.38 7.32 5.98
N GLY A 30 -7.47 8.06 5.76
CA GLY A 30 -8.71 7.54 5.17
C GLY A 30 -9.32 8.46 4.11
N GLY A 31 -10.39 7.98 3.49
CA GLY A 31 -11.09 8.69 2.40
C GLY A 31 -10.45 8.43 1.04
N SER A 32 -9.79 9.43 0.47
CA SER A 32 -9.17 9.32 -0.86
C SER A 32 -8.12 8.21 -0.91
N ILE A 33 -7.89 7.65 -2.09
CA ILE A 33 -6.84 6.64 -2.30
C ILE A 33 -5.45 7.16 -1.91
N ASP A 34 -5.15 8.44 -2.15
CA ASP A 34 -3.89 9.07 -1.73
C ASP A 34 -3.71 9.07 -0.20
N ASN A 35 -4.78 9.32 0.56
CA ASN A 35 -4.75 9.24 2.03
C ASN A 35 -4.70 7.79 2.52
N ARG A 36 -5.48 6.90 1.92
CA ARG A 36 -5.45 5.46 2.25
C ARG A 36 -4.08 4.83 1.97
N SER A 37 -3.41 5.28 0.91
CA SER A 37 -2.05 4.86 0.54
C SER A 37 -0.96 5.46 1.43
N ARG A 38 -1.29 6.43 2.30
CA ARG A 38 -0.29 7.10 3.14
C ARG A 38 0.51 6.11 3.99
N LEU A 39 -0.17 5.16 4.64
CA LEU A 39 0.50 4.19 5.51
C LEU A 39 1.49 3.32 4.72
N VAL A 40 1.08 2.79 3.56
CA VAL A 40 1.95 1.90 2.78
C VAL A 40 3.17 2.65 2.24
N ARG A 41 2.99 3.93 1.89
CA ARG A 41 4.09 4.81 1.47
C ARG A 41 5.06 5.10 2.60
N GLU A 42 4.56 5.50 3.77
CA GLU A 42 5.40 5.75 4.96
C GLU A 42 6.21 4.50 5.36
N VAL A 43 5.62 3.31 5.25
CA VAL A 43 6.33 2.04 5.47
C VAL A 43 7.41 1.81 4.41
N ALA A 44 7.08 1.96 3.13
CA ALA A 44 8.01 1.74 2.03
C ALA A 44 9.19 2.72 2.07
N GLU A 45 8.91 4.01 2.27
CA GLU A 45 9.90 5.08 2.45
C GLU A 45 10.83 4.74 3.61
N ARG A 46 10.27 4.40 4.78
CA ARG A 46 11.09 4.10 5.96
C ARG A 46 11.96 2.85 5.79
N VAL A 47 11.44 1.81 5.14
CA VAL A 47 12.23 0.61 4.85
C VAL A 47 13.35 0.95 3.87
N ARG A 48 13.06 1.68 2.79
CA ARG A 48 14.06 2.10 1.80
C ARG A 48 15.17 2.94 2.43
N GLU A 49 14.82 3.88 3.31
CA GLU A 49 15.80 4.69 4.05
C GLU A 49 16.76 3.84 4.89
N VAL A 50 16.24 2.81 5.56
CA VAL A 50 17.03 1.97 6.47
C VAL A 50 17.95 1.01 5.71
N VAL A 51 17.46 0.42 4.62
CA VAL A 51 18.23 -0.58 3.86
C VAL A 51 19.14 0.04 2.81
N GLY A 52 18.87 1.29 2.39
CA GLY A 52 19.61 1.98 1.33
C GLY A 52 19.62 1.17 0.03
N ASP A 53 20.82 0.97 -0.53
CA ASP A 53 21.04 0.19 -1.75
C ASP A 53 21.64 -1.20 -1.46
N GLN A 54 21.54 -1.68 -0.21
CA GLN A 54 22.14 -2.96 0.20
C GLN A 54 21.35 -4.18 -0.31
N ILE A 55 20.01 -4.05 -0.38
CA ILE A 55 19.09 -5.10 -0.81
C ILE A 55 17.96 -4.50 -1.64
N ALA A 56 17.32 -5.31 -2.47
CA ALA A 56 16.11 -4.90 -3.17
C ALA A 56 14.91 -4.78 -2.20
N VAL A 57 14.06 -3.77 -2.43
CA VAL A 57 12.76 -3.64 -1.76
C VAL A 57 11.67 -3.89 -2.79
N ILE A 58 10.84 -4.89 -2.54
CA ILE A 58 9.75 -5.29 -3.42
C ILE A 58 8.43 -5.03 -2.68
N ALA A 59 7.39 -4.58 -3.37
CA ALA A 59 6.05 -4.45 -2.79
C ALA A 59 5.08 -5.40 -3.48
N LYS A 60 4.39 -6.22 -2.68
CA LYS A 60 3.27 -7.04 -3.15
C LYS A 60 1.97 -6.32 -2.87
N LEU A 61 1.24 -5.96 -3.92
CA LEU A 61 -0.05 -5.27 -3.86
C LEU A 61 -1.17 -6.18 -4.38
N ASP A 62 -2.38 -5.97 -3.86
CA ASP A 62 -3.60 -6.49 -4.47
C ASP A 62 -3.98 -5.60 -5.66
N MET A 63 -4.36 -6.21 -6.78
CA MET A 63 -4.98 -5.47 -7.90
C MET A 63 -6.47 -5.19 -7.64
N ASP A 64 -7.11 -6.12 -6.93
CA ASP A 64 -8.51 -6.12 -6.55
C ASP A 64 -8.65 -7.11 -5.38
N ASP A 65 -9.45 -6.76 -4.38
CA ASP A 65 -9.76 -7.65 -3.24
C ASP A 65 -10.84 -8.69 -3.57
N GLY A 66 -11.52 -8.55 -4.71
CA GLY A 66 -12.67 -9.37 -5.11
C GLY A 66 -13.93 -9.09 -4.28
N LEU A 67 -13.93 -8.00 -3.50
CA LEU A 67 -15.01 -7.62 -2.60
C LEU A 67 -15.69 -6.35 -3.11
N PRO A 68 -17.01 -6.38 -3.36
CA PRO A 68 -17.77 -5.20 -3.73
C PRO A 68 -17.56 -4.04 -2.74
N GLY A 69 -17.18 -2.88 -3.27
CA GLY A 69 -16.89 -1.68 -2.47
C GLY A 69 -15.51 -1.66 -1.80
N SER A 70 -14.62 -2.60 -2.13
CA SER A 70 -13.21 -2.55 -1.76
C SER A 70 -12.34 -1.87 -2.83
N ILE A 71 -11.02 -2.06 -2.78
CA ILE A 71 -10.08 -1.51 -3.77
C ILE A 71 -10.28 -2.20 -5.13
N TRP A 72 -10.17 -1.43 -6.21
CA TRP A 72 -10.21 -1.92 -7.59
C TRP A 72 -8.96 -1.47 -8.35
N ILE A 73 -8.83 -1.96 -9.59
CA ILE A 73 -7.60 -1.81 -10.39
C ILE A 73 -7.16 -0.36 -10.61
N ASP A 74 -8.08 0.58 -10.72
CA ASP A 74 -7.78 2.00 -10.86
C ASP A 74 -7.08 2.58 -9.62
N GLU A 75 -7.58 2.23 -8.43
CA GLU A 75 -6.99 2.62 -7.15
C GLU A 75 -5.68 1.87 -6.85
N ALA A 76 -5.59 0.59 -7.25
CA ALA A 76 -4.36 -0.19 -7.15
C ALA A 76 -3.24 0.42 -8.02
N LEU A 77 -3.57 0.84 -9.25
CA LEU A 77 -2.63 1.54 -10.13
C LEU A 77 -2.19 2.89 -9.54
N ARG A 78 -3.10 3.65 -8.94
CA ARG A 78 -2.75 4.89 -8.25
C ARG A 78 -1.79 4.63 -7.08
N THR A 79 -2.02 3.57 -6.31
CA THR A 79 -1.13 3.16 -5.21
C THR A 79 0.27 2.81 -5.72
N ALA A 80 0.35 2.05 -6.83
CA ALA A 80 1.63 1.70 -7.45
C ALA A 80 2.41 2.95 -7.93
N GLN A 81 1.73 3.90 -8.58
CA GLN A 81 2.34 5.18 -8.99
C GLN A 81 2.90 5.99 -7.81
N LEU A 82 2.20 5.96 -6.67
CA LEU A 82 2.63 6.67 -5.47
C LEU A 82 3.84 6.01 -4.78
N LEU A 83 4.06 4.71 -5.01
CA LEU A 83 5.21 3.95 -4.49
C LEU A 83 6.44 4.02 -5.40
N ASP A 84 6.24 4.34 -6.68
CA ASP A 84 7.31 4.48 -7.68
C ASP A 84 7.92 5.91 -7.73
N ALA A 85 7.33 6.85 -6.99
CA ALA A 85 7.75 8.25 -6.92
C ALA A 85 8.90 8.47 -5.91
#